data_AF-A0A0P9E6E5-F1
#
_entry.id   AF-A0A0P9E6E5-F1
#
_cell.length_a   1.000
_cell.length_b   1.000
_cell.length_c   1.000
_cell.angle_alpha   90.00
_cell.angle_beta   90.00
_cell.angle_gamma   90.00
#
_symmetry.space_group_name_H-M   'P 1'
#
loop_
_entity.id
_entity.type
_entity.pdbx_description
1 polymer ?
#
loop_
_entity_poly.entity_id
_entity_poly.type
_entity_poly.pdbx_seq_one_letter_code
_entity_poly.pdbx_strand_id
1 'polypeptide(L)'
;MPLRLGLVGGLGIACSTTIGAFHPVGSNIIVMNRAPLKVAVKNTDKTTFNSYCFHLLLHEYLHSLGYIDENNVKELTQEVCMLALGKAHPATVMAERGIATYSPKVTYFTEEFPLPRELQIEIVKDFDRSSVGYIH
;
A
#
# COMPACT_ATOMS: atom_id res chain seq x y z
N MET A 1 15.59 -7.90 -8.90
CA MET A 1 15.03 -6.92 -9.86
C MET A 1 14.48 -5.75 -9.06
N PRO A 2 14.55 -4.49 -9.55
CA PRO A 2 13.98 -3.36 -8.83
C PRO A 2 12.46 -3.49 -8.74
N LEU A 3 11.91 -3.07 -7.60
CA LEU A 3 10.48 -2.96 -7.35
C LEU A 3 9.89 -1.80 -8.17
N ARG A 4 8.71 -1.99 -8.75
CA ARG A 4 8.04 -0.95 -9.56
C ARG A 4 6.73 -0.57 -8.90
N LEU A 5 6.40 0.71 -8.92
CA LEU A 5 5.08 1.18 -8.50
C LEU A 5 4.20 1.38 -9.73
N GLY A 6 3.01 0.80 -9.72
CA GLY A 6 1.94 1.01 -10.68
C GLY A 6 0.79 1.77 -10.02
N LEU A 7 0.02 2.50 -10.83
CA LEU A 7 -1.17 3.19 -10.41
C LEU A 7 -2.34 2.78 -11.30
N VAL A 8 -3.46 2.38 -10.72
CA VAL A 8 -4.67 2.03 -11.49
C VAL A 8 -5.82 2.97 -11.18
N GLY A 9 -6.62 3.30 -12.21
CA GLY A 9 -7.74 4.23 -12.09
C GLY A 9 -8.89 3.74 -11.22
N GLY A 10 -9.03 2.41 -11.07
CA GLY A 10 -9.98 1.77 -10.16
C GLY A 10 -9.70 0.28 -10.03
N LEU A 11 -9.45 -0.18 -8.82
CA LEU A 11 -9.64 -1.58 -8.41
C LEU A 11 -11.10 -1.77 -7.98
N GLY A 12 -11.66 -2.94 -8.29
CA GLY A 12 -13.07 -3.27 -8.11
C GLY A 12 -13.65 -2.83 -6.76
N ILE A 13 -14.89 -2.32 -6.81
CA ILE A 13 -15.70 -2.05 -5.61
C ILE A 13 -16.38 -3.37 -5.25
N ALA A 14 -15.82 -4.11 -4.29
CA ALA A 14 -16.58 -5.16 -3.63
C ALA A 14 -17.21 -4.56 -2.37
N CYS A 15 -18.54 -4.59 -2.28
CA CYS A 15 -19.30 -4.22 -1.09
C CYS A 15 -18.87 -2.88 -0.44
N SER A 16 -19.00 -1.76 -1.16
CA SER A 16 -18.79 -0.38 -0.67
C SER A 16 -17.36 0.03 -0.25
N THR A 17 -16.38 -0.87 -0.38
CA THR A 17 -14.98 -0.62 -0.04
C THR A 17 -14.10 -0.67 -1.29
N THR A 18 -13.07 0.16 -1.34
CA THR A 18 -12.13 0.29 -2.46
C THR A 18 -10.77 -0.26 -2.06
N ILE A 19 -10.18 -1.10 -2.90
CA ILE A 19 -8.83 -1.64 -2.65
C ILE A 19 -7.82 -0.51 -2.81
N GLY A 20 -7.00 -0.28 -1.77
CA GLY A 20 -6.03 0.82 -1.69
C GLY A 20 -4.76 0.56 -2.48
N ALA A 21 -4.22 -0.66 -2.36
CA ALA A 21 -3.08 -1.14 -3.12
C ALA A 21 -3.11 -2.68 -3.16
N PHE A 22 -2.30 -3.27 -4.05
CA PHE A 22 -2.05 -4.71 -4.08
C PHE A 22 -0.71 -5.03 -4.74
N HIS A 23 -0.07 -6.09 -4.27
CA HIS A 23 1.07 -6.74 -4.88
C HIS A 23 0.64 -8.08 -5.49
N PRO A 24 0.68 -8.24 -6.83
CA PRO A 24 0.50 -9.56 -7.43
C PRO A 24 1.66 -10.48 -7.02
N VAL A 25 1.34 -11.59 -6.34
CA VAL A 25 2.32 -12.59 -5.90
C VAL A 25 3.16 -13.07 -7.10
N GLY A 26 4.48 -13.10 -6.93
CA GLY A 26 5.42 -13.49 -7.99
C GLY A 26 5.75 -12.38 -9.00
N SER A 27 5.26 -11.16 -8.77
CA SER A 27 5.64 -9.98 -9.55
C SER A 27 6.69 -9.14 -8.83
N ASN A 28 7.20 -8.10 -9.50
CA ASN A 28 8.00 -7.04 -8.90
C ASN A 28 7.26 -5.70 -8.92
N ILE A 29 5.92 -5.72 -8.86
CA ILE A 29 5.11 -4.51 -8.94
C ILE A 29 4.23 -4.34 -7.69
N ILE A 30 4.19 -3.16 -7.11
CA ILE A 30 3.12 -2.74 -6.19
C ILE A 30 2.16 -1.90 -7.01
N VAL A 31 0.86 -2.14 -6.94
CA VAL A 31 -0.13 -1.38 -7.68
C VAL A 31 -1.03 -0.65 -6.69
N MET A 32 -0.99 0.69 -6.66
CA MET A 32 -1.89 1.48 -5.84
C MET A 32 -3.10 1.97 -6.64
N ASN A 33 -4.24 2.10 -5.98
CA ASN A 33 -5.46 2.64 -6.57
C ASN A 33 -5.47 4.17 -6.48
N ARG A 34 -5.63 4.84 -7.62
CA ARG A 34 -5.70 6.30 -7.69
C ARG A 34 -6.98 6.87 -7.09
N ALA A 35 -8.08 6.13 -7.13
CA ALA A 35 -9.36 6.61 -6.64
C ALA A 35 -9.31 7.00 -5.14
N PRO A 36 -8.91 6.13 -4.21
CA PRO A 36 -8.80 6.50 -2.80
C PRO A 36 -7.69 7.54 -2.55
N LEU A 37 -6.58 7.49 -3.31
CA LEU A 37 -5.51 8.50 -3.20
C LEU A 37 -6.00 9.91 -3.55
N LYS A 38 -6.81 10.06 -4.61
CA LYS A 38 -7.40 11.35 -5.02
C LYS A 38 -8.40 11.89 -3.99
N VAL A 39 -9.07 11.02 -3.25
CA VAL A 39 -9.97 11.42 -2.16
C VAL A 39 -9.15 11.83 -0.94
N ALA A 40 -8.16 11.03 -0.55
CA ALA A 40 -7.29 11.33 0.60
C ALA A 40 -6.57 12.67 0.43
N VAL A 41 -5.91 12.91 -0.72
CA VAL A 41 -5.14 14.15 -0.96
C VAL A 41 -5.97 15.43 -0.86
N LYS A 42 -7.29 15.35 -1.07
CA LYS A 42 -8.20 16.51 -0.99
C LYS A 42 -8.76 16.73 0.42
N ASN A 43 -8.85 15.68 1.23
CA ASN A 43 -9.56 15.71 2.51
C ASN A 43 -8.63 15.62 3.73
N THR A 44 -7.35 15.34 3.53
CA THR A 44 -6.36 15.20 4.61
C THR A 44 -5.20 16.16 4.44
N ASP A 45 -4.54 16.52 5.53
CA ASP A 45 -3.29 17.25 5.48
C ASP A 45 -2.16 16.40 4.84
N LYS A 46 -1.06 17.07 4.46
CA LYS A 46 0.06 16.44 3.76
C LYS A 46 0.72 15.32 4.58
N THR A 47 0.80 15.46 5.90
CA THR A 47 1.44 14.46 6.77
C THR A 47 0.59 13.20 6.84
N THR A 48 -0.72 13.36 7.00
CA THR A 48 -1.67 12.23 7.00
C THR A 48 -1.68 11.53 5.65
N PHE A 49 -1.72 12.28 4.54
CA PHE A 49 -1.65 11.71 3.19
C PHE A 49 -0.36 10.92 2.95
N ASN A 50 0.79 11.48 3.32
CA ASN A 50 2.08 10.79 3.18
C ASN A 50 2.15 9.54 4.06
N SER A 51 1.61 9.61 5.28
CA SER A 51 1.53 8.47 6.18
C SER A 51 0.66 7.34 5.60
N TYR A 52 -0.43 7.69 4.94
CA TYR A 52 -1.32 6.73 4.28
C TYR A 52 -0.63 6.05 3.11
N CYS A 53 0.07 6.82 2.27
CA CYS A 53 0.88 6.26 1.18
C CYS A 53 1.98 5.34 1.71
N PHE A 54 2.71 5.78 2.74
CA PHE A 54 3.76 4.99 3.38
C PHE A 54 3.22 3.67 3.91
N HIS A 55 2.10 3.71 4.64
CA HIS A 55 1.46 2.51 5.18
C HIS A 55 1.13 1.50 4.09
N LEU A 56 0.46 1.93 3.02
CA LEU A 56 0.10 1.05 1.89
C LEU A 56 1.34 0.46 1.23
N LEU A 57 2.34 1.29 0.96
CA LEU A 57 3.57 0.82 0.33
C LEU A 57 4.33 -0.18 1.20
N LEU A 58 4.40 0.05 2.51
CA LEU A 58 5.06 -0.85 3.45
C LEU A 58 4.34 -2.22 3.50
N HIS A 59 3.01 -2.22 3.57
CA HIS A 59 2.20 -3.45 3.57
C HIS A 59 2.48 -4.28 2.32
N GLU A 60 2.37 -3.68 1.13
CA GLU A 60 2.62 -4.37 -0.13
C GLU A 60 4.11 -4.71 -0.36
N TYR A 61 5.02 -3.93 0.22
CA TYR A 61 6.44 -4.23 0.19
C TYR A 61 6.77 -5.51 0.97
N LEU A 62 6.17 -5.70 2.16
CA LEU A 62 6.32 -6.94 2.93
C LEU A 62 5.80 -8.14 2.13
N HIS A 63 4.67 -8.00 1.43
CA HIS A 63 4.22 -9.03 0.50
C HIS A 63 5.24 -9.31 -0.61
N SER A 64 5.88 -8.28 -1.16
CA SER A 64 6.93 -8.45 -2.16
C SER A 64 8.20 -9.14 -1.63
N LEU A 65 8.43 -9.11 -0.32
CA LEU A 65 9.51 -9.85 0.36
C LEU A 65 9.15 -11.32 0.64
N GLY A 66 7.91 -11.74 0.35
CA GLY A 66 7.44 -13.11 0.54
C GLY A 66 6.63 -13.36 1.81
N TYR A 67 6.26 -12.31 2.57
CA TYR A 67 5.30 -12.46 3.67
C TYR A 67 3.88 -12.54 3.10
N ILE A 68 3.27 -13.72 3.14
CA ILE A 68 1.93 -13.96 2.55
C ILE A 68 0.83 -13.90 3.61
N ASP A 69 1.13 -14.28 4.85
CA ASP A 69 0.13 -14.26 5.92
C ASP A 69 -0.21 -12.81 6.34
N GLU A 70 -1.48 -12.44 6.16
CA GLU A 70 -1.98 -11.09 6.46
C GLU A 70 -1.80 -10.67 7.93
N ASN A 71 -1.88 -11.60 8.87
CA ASN A 71 -1.70 -11.26 10.29
C ASN A 71 -0.23 -10.93 10.56
N ASN A 72 0.69 -11.74 10.03
CA ASN A 72 2.12 -11.49 10.09
C ASN A 72 2.49 -10.15 9.42
N VAL A 73 1.94 -9.86 8.23
CA VAL A 73 2.20 -8.59 7.53
C VAL A 73 1.69 -7.39 8.35
N LYS A 74 0.51 -7.50 8.99
CA LYS A 74 0.00 -6.44 9.87
C LYS A 74 0.88 -6.21 11.10
N GLU A 75 1.31 -7.28 11.76
CA GLU A 75 2.20 -7.22 12.92
C GLU A 75 3.54 -6.58 12.55
N LEU A 76 4.16 -7.03 11.46
CA LEU A 76 5.42 -6.45 10.95
C LEU A 76 5.27 -5.00 10.52
N THR A 77 4.17 -4.65 9.84
CA THR A 77 3.88 -3.26 9.46
C THR A 77 3.77 -2.37 10.69
N GLN A 78 3.10 -2.84 11.74
CA GLN A 78 2.99 -2.11 13.01
C GLN A 78 4.36 -1.96 13.68
N GLU A 79 5.15 -3.02 13.75
CA GLU A 79 6.48 -3.01 14.36
C GLU A 79 7.40 -2.03 13.64
N VAL A 80 7.47 -2.10 12.30
CA VAL A 80 8.30 -1.19 11.49
C VAL A 80 7.86 0.26 11.67
N CYS A 81 6.56 0.55 11.61
CA CYS A 81 6.05 1.90 11.85
C CYS A 81 6.40 2.40 13.26
N MET A 82 6.25 1.56 14.28
CA MET A 82 6.58 1.90 15.67
C MET A 82 8.06 2.24 15.83
N LEU A 83 8.95 1.40 15.31
CA LEU A 83 10.40 1.56 15.42
C LEU A 83 10.92 2.76 14.61
N ALA A 84 10.40 2.97 13.41
CA ALA A 84 10.91 4.00 12.51
C ALA A 84 10.30 5.40 12.75
N LEU A 85 9.03 5.48 13.16
CA LEU A 85 8.25 6.72 13.18
C LEU A 85 7.70 7.07 14.57
N GLY A 86 7.65 6.09 15.49
CA GLY A 86 7.14 6.26 16.84
C GLY A 86 5.62 6.08 16.95
N LYS A 87 5.14 5.89 18.20
CA LYS A 87 3.75 5.52 18.52
C LYS A 87 2.69 6.51 18.04
N ALA A 88 2.99 7.81 18.13
CA ALA A 88 2.04 8.86 17.82
C ALA A 88 1.94 9.17 16.32
N HIS A 89 2.80 8.58 15.48
CA HIS A 89 2.80 8.87 14.06
C HIS A 89 1.55 8.30 13.37
N PRO A 90 0.89 9.03 12.43
CA PRO A 90 -0.35 8.57 11.82
C PRO A 90 -0.23 7.20 11.13
N ALA A 91 0.92 6.88 10.54
CA ALA A 91 1.20 5.56 9.96
C ALA A 91 1.17 4.42 11.01
N THR A 92 1.75 4.66 12.18
CA THR A 92 1.72 3.70 13.31
C THR A 92 0.30 3.51 13.83
N VAL A 93 -0.47 4.60 13.93
CA VAL A 93 -1.89 4.55 14.30
C VAL A 93 -2.71 3.78 13.26
N MET A 94 -2.42 3.95 11.96
CA MET A 94 -3.04 3.18 10.88
C MET A 94 -2.71 1.69 10.97
N ALA A 95 -1.47 1.34 11.29
CA ALA A 95 -1.07 -0.05 11.45
C ALA A 95 -1.74 -0.72 12.66
N GLU A 96 -1.87 0.00 13.78
CA GLU A 96 -2.47 -0.53 15.01
C GLU A 96 -4.01 -0.63 14.92
N ARG A 97 -4.67 0.39 14.35
CA ARG A 97 -6.14 0.51 14.36
C ARG A 97 -6.80 0.18 13.02
N GLY A 98 -5.99 -0.10 11.99
CA GLY A 98 -6.42 -0.31 10.63
C GLY A 98 -6.53 0.98 9.81
N ILE A 99 -6.28 0.85 8.51
CA ILE A 99 -6.32 1.95 7.53
C ILE A 99 -7.68 2.67 7.45
N ALA A 100 -8.75 1.97 7.82
CA ALA A 100 -10.10 2.50 7.92
C ALA A 100 -10.22 3.67 8.92
N THR A 101 -9.27 3.79 9.87
CA THR A 101 -9.23 4.88 10.86
C THR A 101 -9.15 6.27 10.20
N TYR A 102 -8.40 6.40 9.11
CA TYR A 102 -8.25 7.65 8.37
C TYR A 102 -8.91 7.61 6.99
N SER A 103 -9.24 6.42 6.48
CA SER A 103 -9.89 6.23 5.18
C SER A 103 -10.90 5.10 5.25
N PRO A 104 -12.12 5.35 5.79
CA PRO A 104 -13.10 4.31 6.12
C PRO A 104 -13.64 3.51 4.93
N LYS A 105 -13.32 3.92 3.69
CA LYS A 105 -13.72 3.23 2.45
C LYS A 105 -12.56 2.48 1.79
N VAL A 106 -11.42 2.33 2.46
CA VAL A 106 -10.23 1.68 1.92
C VAL A 106 -9.93 0.39 2.67
N THR A 107 -9.60 -0.66 1.92
CA THR A 107 -9.07 -1.92 2.44
C THR A 107 -7.83 -2.37 1.67
N TYR A 108 -7.07 -3.29 2.26
CA TYR A 108 -6.01 -4.03 1.56
C TYR A 108 -6.62 -5.04 0.60
N PHE A 109 -5.83 -5.41 -0.40
CA PHE A 109 -6.14 -6.54 -1.25
C PHE A 109 -5.95 -7.84 -0.47
N THR A 110 -6.95 -8.70 -0.51
CA THR A 110 -6.88 -10.10 -0.13
C THR A 110 -7.13 -10.95 -1.39
N GLU A 111 -6.64 -12.19 -1.42
CA GLU A 111 -6.85 -13.11 -2.56
C GLU A 111 -8.33 -13.34 -2.90
N GLU A 112 -9.24 -13.01 -1.97
CA GLU A 112 -10.69 -13.10 -2.14
C GLU A 112 -11.27 -12.02 -3.06
N PHE A 113 -10.52 -10.95 -3.38
CA PHE A 113 -11.00 -9.89 -4.27
C PHE A 113 -10.74 -10.23 -5.74
N PRO A 114 -11.79 -10.39 -6.57
CA PRO A 114 -11.59 -10.60 -8.00
C PRO A 114 -11.01 -9.33 -8.64
N LEU A 115 -9.78 -9.44 -9.16
CA LEU A 115 -9.21 -8.40 -9.99
C LEU A 115 -9.96 -8.34 -11.34
N PRO A 116 -10.24 -7.14 -11.86
CA PRO A 116 -10.70 -6.96 -13.23
C PRO A 116 -9.74 -7.65 -14.22
N ARG A 117 -10.28 -8.30 -15.25
CA ARG A 117 -9.46 -8.98 -16.28
C ARG A 117 -8.55 -8.01 -17.04
N GLU A 118 -8.95 -6.74 -17.13
CA GLU A 118 -8.18 -5.67 -17.75
C GLU A 118 -7.94 -4.54 -16.74
N LEU A 119 -6.74 -4.48 -16.18
CA LEU A 119 -6.29 -3.38 -15.32
C LEU A 119 -5.38 -2.45 -16.13
N GLN A 120 -5.82 -1.22 -16.34
CA GLN A 120 -4.96 -0.18 -16.92
C GLN A 120 -4.01 0.36 -15.83
N ILE A 121 -2.84 -0.26 -15.73
CA ILE A 121 -1.81 0.12 -14.76
C ILE A 121 -0.86 1.14 -15.40
N GLU A 122 -0.83 2.35 -14.85
CA GLU A 122 0.16 3.37 -15.17
C GLU A 122 1.40 3.17 -14.30
N ILE A 123 2.52 2.81 -14.91
CA ILE A 123 3.78 2.60 -14.19
C ILE A 123 4.40 3.94 -13.79
N VAL A 124 4.63 4.12 -12.49
CA VAL A 124 5.42 5.22 -11.93
C VAL A 124 6.89 4.92 -12.20
N LYS A 125 7.51 5.81 -13.00
CA LYS A 125 8.93 5.69 -13.35
C LYS A 125 9.80 5.98 -12.13
N ASP A 126 10.94 5.29 -12.08
CA ASP A 126 12.05 5.57 -11.15
C ASP A 126 11.73 5.43 -9.65
N PHE A 127 10.72 4.63 -9.32
CA PHE A 127 10.31 4.36 -7.94
C PHE A 127 11.43 3.78 -7.06
N ASP A 128 12.29 2.92 -7.62
CA ASP A 128 13.25 2.10 -6.87
C ASP A 128 14.69 2.23 -7.40
N ARG A 129 15.11 3.44 -7.79
CA ARG A 129 16.48 3.66 -8.31
C ARG A 129 17.57 3.68 -7.24
N SER A 130 17.24 3.89 -5.97
CA SER A 130 18.21 4.12 -4.89
C SER A 130 18.47 2.93 -3.95
N SER A 131 17.71 1.84 -4.08
CA SER A 131 17.87 0.63 -3.24
C SER A 131 18.77 -0.45 -3.87
N VAL A 132 19.05 -0.33 -5.17
CA VAL A 132 20.03 -1.18 -5.88
C VAL A 132 21.42 -0.55 -5.80
N GLY A 133 22.09 -0.77 -4.66
CA GLY A 133 23.54 -0.78 -4.68
C GLY A 133 23.99 -1.98 -5.51
N TYR A 134 24.58 -1.75 -6.69
CA TYR A 134 25.39 -2.79 -7.32
C TYR A 134 26.49 -3.14 -6.30
N ILE A 135 26.48 -4.36 -5.77
CA ILE A 135 27.66 -4.94 -5.15
C ILE A 135 28.76 -4.91 -6.21
N HIS A 136 29.79 -4.10 -5.95
CA HIS A 136 30.96 -3.95 -6.79
C HIS A 136 32.04 -4.97 -6.40
#